data_AF-A0A932UGA1-F1
#
_entry.id   AF-A0A932UGA1-F1
#
_cell.length_a   1.000
_cell.length_b   1.000
_cell.length_c   1.000
_cell.angle_alpha   90.00
_cell.angle_beta   90.00
_cell.angle_gamma   90.00
#
_symmetry.space_group_name_H-M   'P 1'
#
loop_
_entity.id
_entity.type
_entity.pdbx_description
1 polymer ?
#
loop_
_entity_poly.entity_id
_entity_poly.type
_entity_poly.pdbx_seq_one_letter_code
_entity_poly.pdbx_strand_id
1 'polypeptide(L)'
;MAKHTICRVAELPPGERKILEIEGRSIGVFNVAGQFYALRNSCPHQAAPLCKGSVRGMTISPEPGVYQYVREGEILRCPWHGWEFDLTNGRSIYNPHKVRVRSYQVTVEPDDEDPSVETYQVTVERGRVVLHV
;
A
#
# COMPACT_ATOMS: atom_id res chain seq x y z
N MET A 1 -8.44 12.27 -15.85
CA MET A 1 -7.24 11.52 -15.40
C MET A 1 -7.41 10.10 -15.88
N ALA A 2 -6.36 9.47 -16.41
CA ALA A 2 -6.42 8.05 -16.75
C ALA A 2 -6.56 7.24 -15.46
N LYS A 3 -7.42 6.21 -15.49
CA LYS A 3 -7.62 5.27 -14.39
C LYS A 3 -6.97 3.94 -14.77
N HIS A 4 -6.27 3.33 -13.82
CA HIS A 4 -5.61 2.05 -14.01
C HIS A 4 -6.10 1.07 -12.94
N THR A 5 -6.71 -0.03 -13.38
CA THR A 5 -7.02 -1.17 -12.49
C THR A 5 -5.72 -1.88 -12.15
N ILE A 6 -5.45 -2.06 -10.85
CA ILE A 6 -4.15 -2.57 -10.36
C ILE A 6 -4.18 -4.02 -9.89
N CYS A 7 -5.23 -4.41 -9.15
CA CYS A 7 -5.46 -5.76 -8.62
C CYS A 7 -6.84 -5.82 -7.95
N ARG A 8 -7.30 -7.03 -7.64
CA ARG A 8 -8.41 -7.23 -6.71
C ARG A 8 -8.00 -6.90 -5.28
N VAL A 9 -8.97 -6.50 -4.46
CA VAL A 9 -8.77 -6.23 -3.02
C VAL A 9 -8.22 -7.44 -2.29
N ALA A 10 -8.69 -8.65 -2.63
CA ALA A 10 -8.24 -9.90 -2.03
C ALA A 10 -6.76 -10.23 -2.28
N GLU A 11 -6.17 -9.67 -3.35
CA GLU A 11 -4.75 -9.86 -3.67
C GLU A 11 -3.82 -8.92 -2.90
N LEU A 12 -4.38 -7.96 -2.15
CA LEU A 12 -3.63 -6.98 -1.39
C LEU A 12 -4.23 -6.88 0.03
N PRO A 13 -4.03 -7.89 0.89
CA PRO A 13 -4.60 -7.91 2.23
C PRO A 13 -3.96 -6.84 3.14
N PRO A 14 -4.57 -6.54 4.31
CA PRO A 14 -4.02 -5.56 5.25
C PRO A 14 -2.57 -5.85 5.65
N GLY A 15 -1.74 -4.82 5.64
CA GLY A 15 -0.29 -4.91 5.92
C GLY A 15 0.57 -5.14 4.68
N GLU A 16 -0.02 -5.55 3.56
CA GLU A 16 0.70 -5.82 2.32
C GLU A 16 0.81 -4.60 1.40
N ARG A 17 1.67 -4.74 0.39
CA ARG A 17 1.87 -3.74 -0.66
C ARG A 17 2.11 -4.37 -2.02
N LYS A 18 1.76 -3.64 -3.08
CA LYS A 18 2.22 -3.89 -4.46
C LYS A 18 3.02 -2.70 -4.97
N ILE A 19 4.08 -2.96 -5.73
CA ILE A 19 4.86 -1.93 -6.43
C ILE A 19 4.72 -2.17 -7.93
N LEU A 20 4.31 -1.15 -8.66
CA LEU A 20 3.89 -1.23 -10.06
C LEU A 20 4.53 -0.09 -10.86
N GLU A 21 4.76 -0.30 -12.15
CA GLU A 21 5.12 0.77 -13.09
C GLU A 21 3.86 1.20 -13.86
N ILE A 22 3.45 2.45 -13.69
CA ILE A 22 2.26 3.03 -14.33
C ILE A 22 2.69 4.28 -15.07
N GLU A 23 2.53 4.29 -16.41
CA GLU A 23 2.93 5.42 -17.26
C GLU A 23 4.38 5.91 -17.00
N GLY A 24 5.32 4.97 -16.84
CA GLY A 24 6.73 5.27 -16.57
C GLY A 24 7.01 5.77 -15.14
N ARG A 25 6.08 5.57 -14.21
CA ARG A 25 6.22 5.94 -12.79
C ARG A 25 6.15 4.70 -11.91
N SER A 26 7.18 4.52 -11.09
CA SER A 26 7.18 3.51 -10.03
C SER A 26 6.29 3.96 -8.87
N ILE A 27 5.24 3.21 -8.56
CA ILE A 27 4.23 3.53 -7.55
C ILE A 27 4.05 2.33 -6.62
N GLY A 28 4.07 2.56 -5.31
CA GLY A 28 3.69 1.57 -4.31
C GLY A 28 2.27 1.83 -3.82
N VAL A 29 1.44 0.80 -3.80
CA VAL A 29 0.09 0.78 -3.22
C VAL A 29 0.13 -0.07 -1.96
N PHE A 30 -0.38 0.48 -0.87
CA PHE A 30 -0.34 -0.09 0.48
C PHE A 30 -1.76 -0.30 0.97
N ASN A 31 -2.00 -1.42 1.65
CA ASN A 31 -3.22 -1.63 2.42
C ASN A 31 -2.90 -1.45 3.91
N VAL A 32 -3.39 -0.37 4.49
CA VAL A 32 -3.25 -0.05 5.91
C VAL A 32 -4.60 -0.29 6.58
N ALA A 33 -4.73 -1.43 7.26
CA ALA A 33 -5.93 -1.81 7.99
C ALA A 33 -7.24 -1.72 7.16
N GLY A 34 -7.18 -2.08 5.87
CA GLY A 34 -8.31 -2.03 4.94
C GLY A 34 -8.43 -0.73 4.14
N GLN A 35 -7.63 0.30 4.48
CA GLN A 35 -7.57 1.56 3.73
C GLN A 35 -6.39 1.57 2.77
N PHE A 36 -6.61 2.00 1.54
CA PHE A 36 -5.60 1.94 0.49
C PHE A 36 -4.94 3.29 0.25
N TYR A 37 -3.61 3.30 0.20
CA TYR A 37 -2.80 4.49 -0.05
C TYR A 37 -1.77 4.21 -1.11
N ALA A 38 -1.51 5.19 -1.99
CA ALA A 38 -0.51 5.06 -3.04
C ALA A 38 0.52 6.18 -2.98
N LEU A 39 1.80 5.81 -3.00
CA LEU A 39 2.94 6.73 -2.97
C LEU A 39 3.90 6.43 -4.12
N ARG A 40 4.61 7.45 -4.59
CA ARG A 40 5.71 7.27 -5.54
C ARG A 40 6.82 6.46 -4.88
N ASN A 41 7.31 5.43 -5.56
CA ASN A 41 8.41 4.58 -5.12
C ASN A 41 9.78 5.25 -5.37
N SER A 42 9.93 6.49 -4.89
CA SER A 42 11.17 7.25 -4.98
C SER A 42 11.23 8.23 -3.82
N CYS A 43 12.20 8.02 -2.93
CA CYS A 43 12.38 8.85 -1.75
C CYS A 43 12.78 10.27 -2.16
N PRO A 44 12.12 11.33 -1.66
CA PRO A 44 12.46 12.71 -2.02
C PRO A 44 13.82 13.17 -1.49
N HIS A 45 14.49 12.36 -0.64
CA HIS A 45 15.84 12.64 -0.17
C HIS A 45 16.90 12.31 -1.23
N GLN A 46 17.02 11.02 -1.62
CA GLN A 46 18.05 10.57 -2.57
C GLN A 46 17.52 9.51 -3.55
N ALA A 47 16.21 9.53 -3.85
CA ALA A 47 15.57 8.66 -4.85
C ALA A 47 15.59 7.15 -4.57
N ALA A 48 15.90 6.72 -3.34
CA ALA A 48 15.78 5.33 -2.89
C ALA A 48 14.44 4.71 -3.31
N PRO A 49 14.36 3.38 -3.55
CA PRO A 49 13.11 2.67 -3.82
C PRO A 49 12.24 2.63 -2.55
N LEU A 50 11.60 3.75 -2.25
CA LEU A 50 10.98 4.05 -0.97
C LEU A 50 9.96 3.00 -0.56
N CYS A 51 9.16 2.51 -1.51
CA CYS A 51 8.11 1.55 -1.24
C CYS A 51 8.63 0.14 -0.91
N LYS A 52 9.93 -0.12 -1.10
CA LYS A 52 10.59 -1.33 -0.56
C LYS A 52 10.95 -1.20 0.93
N GLY A 53 10.79 -0.01 1.51
CA GLY A 53 11.04 0.29 2.91
C GLY A 53 10.17 -0.52 3.87
N SER A 54 10.54 -0.57 5.16
CA SER A 54 9.69 -1.23 6.16
C SER A 54 8.50 -0.35 6.53
N VAL A 55 7.32 -0.95 6.64
CA VAL A 55 6.16 -0.29 7.25
C VAL A 55 6.15 -0.61 8.74
N ARG A 56 5.92 0.41 9.57
CA ARG A 56 5.94 0.34 11.04
C ARG A 56 4.87 1.27 11.61
N GLY A 57 4.61 1.21 12.90
CA GLY A 57 3.82 2.24 13.57
C GLY A 57 4.64 3.47 13.96
N MET A 58 3.94 4.49 14.42
CA MET A 58 4.53 5.73 14.90
C MET A 58 4.85 5.62 16.40
N THR A 59 5.92 6.26 16.83
CA THR A 59 6.21 6.43 18.27
C THR A 59 6.34 7.92 18.54
N ILE A 60 5.64 8.40 19.56
CA ILE A 60 5.74 9.77 20.05
C ILE A 60 6.34 9.77 21.45
N SER A 61 6.98 10.88 21.80
CA SER A 61 7.51 11.11 23.14
C SER A 61 7.01 12.47 23.63
N PRO A 62 5.85 12.50 24.31
CA PRO A 62 5.28 13.76 24.78
C PRO A 62 6.11 14.40 25.89
N GLU A 63 6.83 13.58 26.67
CA GLU A 63 7.71 13.99 27.77
C GLU A 63 9.02 13.20 27.71
N PRO A 64 10.15 13.79 28.17
CA PRO A 64 11.42 13.07 28.23
C PRO A 64 11.31 11.73 28.97
N GLY A 65 11.69 10.64 28.32
CA GLY A 65 11.63 9.29 28.88
C GLY A 65 10.28 8.58 28.76
N VAL A 66 9.23 9.27 28.27
CA VAL A 66 7.93 8.67 27.98
C VAL A 66 7.87 8.36 26.49
N TYR A 67 7.64 7.09 26.14
CA TYR A 67 7.45 6.65 24.75
C TYR A 67 6.07 6.02 24.61
N GLN A 68 5.32 6.49 23.62
CA GLN A 68 4.00 5.98 23.31
C GLN A 68 3.97 5.51 21.86
N TYR A 69 3.65 4.24 21.68
CA TYR A 69 3.41 3.69 20.36
C TYR A 69 1.99 4.08 19.91
N VAL A 70 1.92 4.85 18.83
CA VAL A 70 0.67 5.43 18.30
C VAL A 70 0.60 5.10 16.81
N ARG A 71 -0.58 4.78 16.27
CA ARG A 71 -0.79 4.53 14.82
C ARG A 71 0.06 3.38 14.25
N GLU A 72 -0.43 2.14 14.39
CA GLU A 72 0.20 0.93 13.84
C GLU A 72 0.17 0.91 12.30
N GLY A 73 1.25 0.44 11.65
CA GLY A 73 1.25 0.20 10.21
C GLY A 73 1.16 1.43 9.30
N GLU A 74 1.30 2.65 9.81
CA GLU A 74 1.08 3.89 9.06
C GLU A 74 2.36 4.59 8.60
N ILE A 75 3.54 4.15 9.05
CA ILE A 75 4.82 4.81 8.79
C ILE A 75 5.69 4.00 7.84
N LEU A 76 6.00 4.58 6.69
CA LEU A 76 6.94 4.01 5.72
C LEU A 76 8.35 4.54 5.96
N ARG A 77 9.27 3.64 6.33
CA ARG A 77 10.67 3.96 6.59
C ARG A 77 11.54 3.62 5.38
N CYS A 78 12.20 4.64 4.82
CA CYS A 78 13.09 4.52 3.67
C CYS A 78 14.24 3.52 3.94
N PRO A 79 14.53 2.59 3.02
CA PRO A 79 15.52 1.54 3.23
C PRO A 79 16.99 2.03 3.21
N TRP A 80 17.24 3.28 2.81
CA TRP A 80 18.60 3.83 2.82
C TRP A 80 18.89 4.56 4.14
N HIS A 81 18.37 5.77 4.30
CA HIS A 81 18.73 6.67 5.41
C HIS A 81 17.72 6.66 6.55
N GLY A 82 16.74 5.74 6.52
CA GLY A 82 15.73 5.62 7.57
C GLY A 82 14.74 6.78 7.66
N TRP A 83 14.64 7.65 6.66
CA TRP A 83 13.63 8.72 6.64
C TRP A 83 12.22 8.13 6.63
N GLU A 84 11.38 8.69 7.48
CA GLU A 84 10.02 8.21 7.72
C GLU A 84 8.99 9.12 7.07
N PHE A 85 7.96 8.49 6.51
CA PHE A 85 6.86 9.15 5.83
C PHE A 85 5.54 8.54 6.27
N ASP A 86 4.55 9.38 6.51
CA ASP A 86 3.18 8.97 6.80
C ASP A 86 2.53 8.45 5.50
N LEU A 87 2.10 7.18 5.50
CA LEU A 87 1.47 6.54 4.34
C LEU A 87 0.16 7.24 3.92
N THR A 88 -0.57 7.82 4.88
CA THR A 88 -1.91 8.37 4.66
C THR A 88 -1.90 9.69 3.88
N ASN A 89 -0.79 10.43 3.94
CA ASN A 89 -0.68 11.77 3.38
C ASN A 89 0.67 12.06 2.69
N GLY A 90 1.61 11.11 2.74
CA GLY A 90 2.93 11.18 2.10
C GLY A 90 3.92 12.14 2.77
N ARG A 91 3.57 12.84 3.85
CA ARG A 91 4.46 13.82 4.50
C ARG A 91 5.56 13.13 5.28
N SER A 92 6.73 13.76 5.31
CA SER A 92 7.82 13.33 6.18
C SER A 92 7.44 13.52 7.65
N ILE A 93 7.80 12.57 8.51
CA ILE A 93 7.66 12.71 9.96
C ILE A 93 8.62 13.77 10.51
N TYR A 94 9.82 13.87 9.94
CA TYR A 94 10.85 14.82 10.37
C TYR A 94 10.55 16.27 9.92
N ASN A 95 10.10 16.46 8.67
CA ASN A 95 9.85 17.79 8.11
C ASN A 95 8.53 17.84 7.31
N PRO A 96 7.38 17.75 8.00
CA PRO A 96 6.07 17.55 7.37
C PRO A 96 5.62 18.74 6.50
N HIS A 97 6.16 19.93 6.74
CA HIS A 97 5.78 21.15 6.02
C HIS A 97 6.57 21.36 4.72
N LYS A 98 7.76 20.76 4.58
CA LYS A 98 8.63 20.97 3.41
C LYS A 98 8.86 19.72 2.59
N VAL A 99 8.77 18.54 3.20
CA VAL A 99 9.10 17.27 2.55
C VAL A 99 7.88 16.37 2.50
N ARG A 100 7.52 15.97 1.28
CA ARG A 100 6.50 14.94 1.04
C ARG A 100 6.87 14.07 -0.15
N VAL A 101 6.43 12.83 -0.09
CA VAL A 101 6.39 11.91 -1.21
C VAL A 101 5.14 12.22 -2.02
N ARG A 102 5.22 12.07 -3.35
CA ARG A 102 4.03 12.23 -4.20
C ARG A 102 3.03 11.11 -3.87
N SER A 103 1.82 11.49 -3.48
CA SER A 103 0.69 10.58 -3.33
C SER A 103 -0.18 10.53 -4.59
N TYR A 104 -0.91 9.43 -4.73
CA TYR A 104 -1.87 9.19 -5.80
C TYR A 104 -3.21 8.82 -5.18
N GLN A 105 -4.29 9.24 -5.83
CA GLN A 105 -5.63 8.85 -5.41
C GLN A 105 -5.83 7.37 -5.67
N VAL A 106 -6.37 6.67 -4.68
CA VAL A 106 -6.79 5.28 -4.81
C VAL A 106 -8.29 5.23 -4.57
N THR A 107 -9.00 4.51 -5.44
CA THR A 107 -10.41 4.19 -5.28
C THR A 107 -10.56 2.68 -5.29
N VAL A 108 -11.39 2.17 -4.40
CA VAL A 108 -11.87 0.79 -4.49
C VAL A 108 -13.20 0.85 -5.20
N GLU A 109 -13.28 0.15 -6.31
CA GLU A 109 -14.53 -0.02 -7.04
C GLU A 109 -15.04 -1.44 -6.82
N PRO A 110 -16.36 -1.66 -6.90
CA PRO A 110 -16.89 -3.02 -6.92
C PRO A 110 -16.17 -3.82 -8.00
N ASP A 111 -15.90 -5.10 -7.72
CA ASP A 111 -15.48 -6.01 -8.78
C ASP A 111 -16.68 -6.09 -9.72
N ASP A 112 -16.56 -5.49 -10.90
CA ASP A 112 -17.44 -5.79 -12.01
C ASP A 112 -17.12 -7.25 -12.40
N GLU A 113 -17.62 -8.21 -11.61
CA GLU A 113 -17.88 -9.54 -12.15
C GLU A 113 -18.82 -9.29 -13.32
N ASP A 114 -18.27 -9.22 -14.53
CA ASP A 114 -19.06 -9.11 -15.74
C ASP A 114 -20.11 -10.24 -15.68
N PRO A 115 -21.40 -9.92 -15.46
CA PRO A 115 -22.40 -10.95 -15.30
C PRO A 115 -22.65 -11.71 -16.61
N SER A 116 -21.99 -11.33 -17.72
CA SER A 116 -21.95 -12.11 -18.96
C SER A 116 -20.97 -13.28 -18.93
N VAL A 117 -20.09 -13.37 -17.92
CA VAL A 117 -19.17 -14.50 -17.74
C VAL A 117 -19.66 -15.39 -16.61
N GLU A 118 -20.34 -16.46 -16.99
CA GLU A 118 -20.80 -17.50 -16.06
C GLU A 118 -19.57 -18.23 -15.47
N THR A 119 -19.43 -18.19 -14.13
CA THR A 119 -18.36 -18.89 -13.43
C THR A 119 -18.94 -20.01 -12.57
N TYR A 120 -18.22 -21.13 -12.53
CA TYR A 120 -18.62 -22.34 -11.83
C TYR A 120 -17.52 -22.76 -10.85
N GLN A 121 -17.91 -23.17 -9.66
CA GLN A 121 -16.99 -23.64 -8.64
C GLN A 121 -16.30 -24.93 -9.10
N VAL A 122 -14.98 -25.02 -8.98
CA VAL A 122 -14.21 -26.23 -9.31
C VAL A 122 -13.46 -26.70 -8.07
N THR A 123 -13.72 -27.93 -7.64
CA THR A 123 -12.98 -28.59 -6.55
C THR A 123 -12.13 -29.74 -7.08
N VAL A 124 -11.09 -30.13 -6.33
CA VAL A 124 -10.29 -31.33 -6.64
C VAL A 124 -10.51 -32.36 -5.55
N GLU A 125 -11.18 -33.46 -5.90
CA GLU A 125 -11.51 -34.53 -4.97
C GLU A 125 -10.88 -35.84 -5.43
N ARG A 126 -10.01 -36.42 -4.58
CA ARG A 126 -9.33 -37.71 -4.83
C ARG A 126 -8.64 -37.76 -6.21
N GLY A 127 -8.03 -36.64 -6.62
CA GLY A 127 -7.31 -36.51 -7.89
C GLY A 127 -8.20 -36.28 -9.12
N ARG A 128 -9.49 -36.03 -8.94
CA ARG A 128 -10.41 -35.65 -10.02
C ARG A 128 -10.81 -34.19 -9.89
N VAL A 129 -10.84 -33.49 -11.02
CA VAL A 129 -11.37 -32.13 -11.13
C VAL A 129 -12.88 -32.24 -11.24
N VAL A 130 -13.61 -31.65 -10.30
CA VAL A 130 -15.08 -31.68 -10.20
C VAL A 130 -15.60 -30.27 -10.41
N LEU A 131 -16.38 -30.07 -11.47
CA LEU A 131 -17.10 -28.84 -11.77
C LEU A 131 -18.47 -28.89 -11.08
N HIS A 132 -18.78 -27.90 -10.26
CA HIS A 132 -20.07 -27.72 -9.60
C HIS A 132 -20.85 -26.67 -10.38
N VAL A 133 -21.85 -27.15 -11.12
CA VAL A 133 -22.82 -26.33 -11.85
C VAL A 133 -24.16 -26.26 -11.12
#